data_AF-A0A1Y2D986-F1
#
_entry.id   AF-A0A1Y2D986-F1
#
_cell.length_a   1.000
_cell.length_b   1.000
_cell.length_c   1.000
_cell.angle_alpha   90.00
_cell.angle_beta   90.00
_cell.angle_gamma   90.00
#
_symmetry.space_group_name_H-M   'P 1'
#
loop_
_entity.id
_entity.type
_entity.pdbx_description
1 polymer ?
#
loop_
_entity_poly.entity_id
_entity_poly.type
_entity_poly.pdbx_seq_one_letter_code
_entity_poly.pdbx_strand_id
1 'polypeptide(L)'
;MTWNYVLGDDNFNVHSEKAQVIDVDYNKSAKTIQEYHNAGKKVICYFSGGTIEKHRKDIAEFYKVEGLVRNKYEEWADENWLDIRKEGLKPLLKNRMKEAVSKNCDGLEVDNLDGFQQSEVKSWSSPLTRTDTVNFAKWLGNTAHELGISIGLKNALFMIDEVDSYFDFAINESCATLEHPECHLYKPFLNQGKAVFGVSY
;
A
#
# COMPACT_ATOMS: atom_id res chain seq x y z
N MET A 1 14.40 9.73 11.36
CA MET A 1 13.01 9.95 10.94
C MET A 1 12.13 9.06 11.78
N THR A 2 11.09 9.60 12.43
CA THR A 2 10.08 8.82 13.18
C THR A 2 8.76 8.85 12.44
N TRP A 3 7.93 7.82 12.64
CA TRP A 3 6.67 7.67 11.94
C TRP A 3 5.54 7.21 12.88
N ASN A 4 4.28 7.37 12.46
CA ASN A 4 3.11 6.80 13.11
C ASN A 4 2.15 6.22 12.05
N TYR A 5 1.50 5.10 12.35
CA TYR A 5 0.60 4.39 11.45
C TYR A 5 -0.86 4.53 11.93
N VAL A 6 -1.67 5.30 11.21
CA VAL A 6 -2.96 5.84 11.69
C VAL A 6 -4.07 5.67 10.65
N LEU A 7 -4.37 4.42 10.29
CA LEU A 7 -5.41 4.12 9.29
C LEU A 7 -6.85 4.30 9.82
N GLY A 8 -7.09 3.92 11.08
CA GLY A 8 -8.44 3.78 11.64
C GLY A 8 -8.82 4.76 12.76
N ASP A 9 -8.00 5.77 13.06
CA ASP A 9 -8.31 6.74 14.12
C ASP A 9 -8.96 8.01 13.54
N ASP A 10 -10.23 8.21 13.87
CA ASP A 10 -10.99 9.41 13.50
C ASP A 10 -10.79 10.58 14.48
N ASN A 11 -10.20 10.33 15.65
CA ASN A 11 -9.91 11.33 16.67
C ASN A 11 -8.41 11.71 16.74
N PHE A 12 -7.63 11.31 15.73
CA PHE A 12 -6.20 11.59 15.68
C PHE A 12 -5.90 13.09 15.76
N ASN A 13 -5.17 13.49 16.80
CA ASN A 13 -4.74 14.88 17.00
C ASN A 13 -3.29 15.08 16.54
N VAL A 14 -3.14 15.64 15.34
CA VAL A 14 -1.82 15.88 14.74
C VAL A 14 -0.95 16.86 15.52
N HIS A 15 -1.55 17.76 16.32
CA HIS A 15 -0.80 18.77 17.07
C HIS A 15 -0.10 18.19 18.31
N SER A 16 -0.55 17.04 18.81
CA SER A 16 0.14 16.28 19.86
C SER A 16 1.08 15.21 19.31
N GLU A 17 1.00 14.91 18.01
CA GLU A 17 1.85 13.91 17.37
C GLU A 17 3.29 14.40 17.28
N LYS A 18 4.25 13.55 17.67
CA LYS A 18 5.69 13.83 17.61
C LYS A 18 6.37 13.20 16.39
N ALA A 19 5.78 12.18 15.79
CA ALA A 19 6.25 11.57 14.56
C ALA A 19 6.38 12.60 13.45
N GLN A 20 7.39 12.41 12.59
CA GLN A 20 7.65 13.31 11.46
C GLN A 20 6.86 12.89 10.22
N VAL A 21 6.62 11.59 10.08
CA VAL A 21 5.82 10.98 9.02
C VAL A 21 4.57 10.38 9.65
N ILE A 22 3.44 10.52 8.98
CA ILE A 22 2.21 9.83 9.35
C ILE A 22 1.68 9.09 8.14
N ASP A 23 1.22 7.87 8.36
CA ASP A 23 0.57 7.07 7.34
C ASP A 23 -0.93 6.97 7.65
N VAL A 24 -1.76 7.37 6.71
CA VAL A 24 -3.21 7.55 6.89
C VAL A 24 -3.95 7.04 5.66
N ASP A 25 -5.22 6.67 5.85
CA ASP A 25 -6.06 6.26 4.74
C ASP A 25 -6.23 7.38 3.68
N TYR A 26 -6.13 7.03 2.39
CA TYR A 26 -6.26 8.03 1.31
C TYR A 26 -7.62 8.73 1.27
N ASN A 27 -8.65 8.22 1.96
CA ASN A 27 -9.96 8.87 2.09
C ASN A 27 -9.93 10.16 2.91
N LYS A 28 -8.88 10.41 3.72
CA LYS A 28 -8.76 11.68 4.45
C LYS A 28 -8.87 12.86 3.46
N SER A 29 -9.49 13.95 3.92
CA SER A 29 -9.78 15.10 3.05
C SER A 29 -8.52 15.90 2.73
N ALA A 30 -8.49 16.63 1.61
CA ALA A 30 -7.38 17.54 1.30
C ALA A 30 -7.15 18.58 2.42
N LYS A 31 -8.23 19.02 3.09
CA LYS A 31 -8.14 19.92 4.25
C LYS A 31 -7.40 19.27 5.41
N THR A 32 -7.68 17.99 5.69
CA THR A 32 -7.01 17.21 6.74
C THR A 32 -5.53 17.00 6.41
N ILE A 33 -5.21 16.65 5.16
CA ILE A 33 -3.80 16.51 4.74
C ILE A 33 -3.06 17.85 4.87
N GLN A 34 -3.69 18.95 4.47
CA GLN A 34 -3.12 20.30 4.65
C GLN A 34 -2.91 20.65 6.14
N GLU A 35 -3.83 20.27 7.02
CA GLU A 35 -3.68 20.46 8.47
C GLU A 35 -2.46 19.70 9.00
N TYR A 36 -2.24 18.47 8.53
CA TYR A 36 -1.08 17.67 8.89
C TYR A 36 0.22 18.29 8.39
N HIS A 37 0.24 18.82 7.17
CA HIS A 37 1.37 19.58 6.64
C HIS A 37 1.65 20.87 7.42
N ASN A 38 0.61 21.60 7.83
CA ASN A 38 0.76 22.79 8.66
C ASN A 38 1.35 22.46 10.04
N ALA A 39 1.13 21.24 10.54
CA ALA A 39 1.77 20.70 11.73
C ALA A 39 3.19 20.12 11.48
N GLY A 40 3.75 20.33 10.28
CA GLY A 40 5.10 19.92 9.91
C GLY A 40 5.25 18.44 9.60
N LYS A 41 4.15 17.73 9.30
CA LYS A 41 4.18 16.29 8.97
C LYS A 41 4.42 16.04 7.49
N LYS A 42 5.03 14.90 7.20
CA LYS A 42 4.96 14.23 5.90
C LYS A 42 3.86 13.18 5.95
N VAL A 43 3.07 13.07 4.87
CA VAL A 43 1.88 12.21 4.83
C VAL A 43 2.05 11.13 3.78
N ILE A 44 2.00 9.87 4.22
CA ILE A 44 1.84 8.69 3.37
C ILE A 44 0.34 8.38 3.32
N CYS A 45 -0.17 8.11 2.11
CA CYS A 45 -1.58 7.81 1.89
C CYS A 45 -1.74 6.34 1.49
N TYR A 46 -2.41 5.59 2.36
CA TYR A 46 -2.72 4.18 2.22
C TYR A 46 -3.92 3.91 1.32
N PHE A 47 -3.81 2.87 0.49
CA PHE A 47 -4.94 2.13 -0.04
C PHE A 47 -4.52 0.69 -0.39
N SER A 48 -5.45 -0.26 -0.36
CA SER A 48 -5.17 -1.60 -0.87
C SER A 48 -5.12 -1.62 -2.40
N GLY A 49 -4.08 -2.25 -2.96
CA GLY A 49 -3.92 -2.50 -4.41
C GLY A 49 -4.23 -3.94 -4.81
N GLY A 50 -4.11 -4.90 -3.89
CA GLY A 50 -4.42 -6.31 -4.13
C GLY A 50 -5.81 -6.75 -3.67
N THR A 51 -6.49 -5.93 -2.87
CA THR A 51 -7.88 -6.15 -2.42
C THR A 51 -8.74 -4.92 -2.67
N ILE A 52 -10.07 -5.10 -2.57
CA ILE A 52 -11.04 -4.01 -2.54
C ILE A 52 -11.85 -4.06 -1.25
N GLU A 53 -11.81 -2.99 -0.47
CA GLU A 53 -12.59 -2.87 0.75
C GLU A 53 -14.00 -2.35 0.47
N LYS A 54 -15.00 -2.93 1.16
CA LYS A 54 -16.43 -2.65 1.01
C LYS A 54 -16.81 -1.17 1.14
N HIS A 55 -16.07 -0.44 1.96
CA HIS A 55 -16.36 0.96 2.29
C HIS A 55 -15.79 1.97 1.26
N ARG A 56 -15.03 1.50 0.26
CA ARG A 56 -14.41 2.39 -0.74
C ARG A 56 -15.46 3.00 -1.66
N LYS A 57 -15.39 4.32 -1.86
CA LYS A 57 -16.35 5.08 -2.68
C LYS A 57 -16.39 4.65 -4.15
N ASP A 58 -15.31 4.07 -4.65
CA ASP A 58 -15.14 3.63 -6.04
C ASP A 58 -15.41 2.12 -6.23
N ILE A 59 -15.88 1.42 -5.19
CA ILE A 59 -16.14 -0.02 -5.22
C ILE A 59 -17.01 -0.46 -6.41
N ALA A 60 -18.03 0.32 -6.76
CA ALA A 60 -18.92 0.01 -7.88
C ALA A 60 -18.18 -0.07 -9.22
N GLU A 61 -17.11 0.70 -9.41
CA GLU A 61 -16.29 0.67 -10.63
C GLU A 61 -15.44 -0.59 -10.72
N PHE A 62 -14.98 -1.14 -9.59
CA PHE A 62 -14.25 -2.41 -9.55
C PHE A 62 -15.15 -3.57 -9.99
N TYR A 63 -16.41 -3.59 -9.56
CA TYR A 63 -17.38 -4.63 -9.94
C TYR A 63 -17.85 -4.53 -11.40
N LYS A 64 -17.62 -3.41 -12.09
CA LYS A 64 -17.87 -3.29 -13.53
C LYS A 64 -16.81 -3.99 -14.38
N VAL A 65 -15.62 -4.29 -13.82
CA VAL A 65 -14.54 -4.97 -14.54
C VAL A 65 -14.73 -6.48 -14.37
N GLU A 66 -15.03 -7.17 -15.47
CA GLU A 66 -15.34 -8.60 -15.45
C GLU A 66 -14.19 -9.46 -14.90
N GLY A 67 -14.51 -10.18 -13.82
CA GLY A 67 -13.59 -11.10 -13.15
C GLY A 67 -12.45 -10.41 -12.40
N LEU A 68 -12.51 -9.09 -12.19
CA LEU A 68 -11.56 -8.35 -11.36
C LEU A 68 -11.73 -8.69 -9.88
N VAL A 69 -12.94 -8.51 -9.35
CA VAL A 69 -13.23 -8.83 -7.95
C VAL A 69 -13.45 -10.33 -7.81
N ARG A 70 -12.72 -10.96 -6.88
CA ARG A 70 -12.73 -12.41 -6.66
C ARG A 70 -13.32 -12.74 -5.29
N ASN A 71 -12.87 -13.85 -4.70
CA ASN A 71 -13.31 -14.28 -3.39
C ASN A 71 -12.84 -13.34 -2.28
N LYS A 72 -13.46 -13.53 -1.13
CA LYS A 72 -13.22 -12.81 0.11
C LYS A 72 -11.78 -13.03 0.60
N TYR A 73 -11.21 -12.03 1.26
CA TYR A 73 -10.03 -12.21 2.11
C TYR A 73 -10.50 -12.78 3.47
N GLU A 74 -9.99 -13.93 3.90
CA GLU A 74 -10.48 -14.59 5.12
C GLU A 74 -10.20 -13.78 6.38
N GLU A 75 -9.04 -13.15 6.47
CA GLU A 75 -8.66 -12.33 7.62
C GLU A 75 -9.49 -11.03 7.72
N TRP A 76 -9.88 -10.47 6.57
CA TRP A 76 -10.60 -9.19 6.49
C TRP A 76 -11.94 -9.35 5.80
N ALA A 77 -12.97 -9.52 6.63
CA ALA A 77 -14.30 -9.90 6.18
C ALA A 77 -15.01 -8.90 5.24
N ASP A 78 -14.56 -7.65 5.20
CA ASP A 78 -15.10 -6.61 4.32
C ASP A 78 -14.21 -6.38 3.09
N GLU A 79 -13.28 -7.29 2.80
CA GLU A 79 -12.37 -7.23 1.67
C GLU A 79 -12.49 -8.42 0.72
N ASN A 80 -12.27 -8.16 -0.56
CA ASN A 80 -12.19 -9.16 -1.61
C ASN A 80 -10.86 -9.04 -2.34
N TRP A 81 -10.23 -10.18 -2.67
CA TRP A 81 -9.05 -10.23 -3.52
C TRP A 81 -9.35 -9.75 -4.95
N LEU A 82 -8.35 -9.13 -5.57
CA LEU A 82 -8.40 -8.64 -6.95
C LEU A 82 -7.50 -9.48 -7.86
N ASP A 83 -7.99 -9.83 -9.05
CA ASP A 83 -7.12 -10.35 -10.11
C ASP A 83 -6.32 -9.21 -10.74
N ILE A 84 -5.10 -9.00 -10.24
CA ILE A 84 -4.20 -7.90 -10.62
C ILE A 84 -3.79 -7.89 -12.10
N ARG A 85 -4.08 -8.97 -12.84
CA ARG A 85 -3.80 -9.10 -14.27
C ARG A 85 -4.88 -8.44 -15.14
N LYS A 86 -6.03 -8.06 -14.55
CA LYS A 86 -7.11 -7.45 -15.31
C LYS A 86 -6.75 -6.02 -15.69
N GLU A 87 -6.76 -5.73 -16.99
CA GLU A 87 -6.42 -4.40 -17.53
C GLU A 87 -7.28 -3.27 -16.96
N GLY A 88 -8.53 -3.56 -16.56
CA GLY A 88 -9.41 -2.57 -15.92
C GLY A 88 -8.96 -2.12 -14.52
N LEU A 89 -8.07 -2.84 -13.84
CA LEU A 89 -7.58 -2.46 -12.52
C LEU A 89 -6.65 -1.24 -12.56
N LYS A 90 -5.72 -1.21 -13.52
CA LYS A 90 -4.68 -0.18 -13.59
C LYS A 90 -5.25 1.25 -13.66
N PRO A 91 -6.27 1.56 -14.48
CA PRO A 91 -6.93 2.86 -14.46
C PRO A 91 -7.58 3.21 -13.11
N LEU A 92 -8.19 2.23 -12.43
CA LEU A 92 -8.84 2.44 -11.13
C LEU A 92 -7.81 2.83 -10.06
N LEU A 93 -6.70 2.10 -9.98
CA LEU A 93 -5.62 2.44 -9.04
C LEU A 93 -4.90 3.74 -9.41
N LYS A 94 -4.68 4.01 -10.71
CA LYS A 94 -4.11 5.29 -11.16
C LYS A 94 -5.01 6.48 -10.76
N ASN A 95 -6.33 6.28 -10.70
CA ASN A 95 -7.25 7.31 -10.19
C ASN A 95 -7.10 7.52 -8.68
N ARG A 96 -6.92 6.46 -7.87
CA ARG A 96 -6.60 6.59 -6.44
C ARG A 96 -5.27 7.32 -6.21
N MET A 97 -4.25 7.00 -6.99
CA MET A 97 -2.95 7.69 -6.94
C MET A 97 -3.08 9.17 -7.30
N LYS A 98 -3.81 9.51 -8.36
CA LYS A 98 -4.11 10.91 -8.73
C LYS A 98 -4.87 11.66 -7.64
N GLU A 99 -5.81 10.98 -6.98
CA GLU A 99 -6.53 11.57 -5.86
C GLU A 99 -5.58 11.89 -4.69
N ALA A 100 -4.70 10.97 -4.32
CA ALA A 100 -3.68 11.20 -3.29
C ALA A 100 -2.77 12.38 -3.66
N VAL A 101 -2.31 12.47 -4.91
CA VAL A 101 -1.54 13.62 -5.41
C VAL A 101 -2.34 14.92 -5.30
N SER A 102 -3.62 14.91 -5.70
CA SER A 102 -4.48 16.11 -5.63
C SER A 102 -4.74 16.59 -4.20
N LYS A 103 -4.63 15.69 -3.22
CA LYS A 103 -4.74 15.98 -1.78
C LYS A 103 -3.40 16.37 -1.16
N ASN A 104 -2.33 16.39 -1.95
CA ASN A 104 -0.96 16.68 -1.53
C ASN A 104 -0.34 15.61 -0.61
N CYS A 105 -0.65 14.33 -0.79
CA CYS A 105 0.11 13.27 -0.11
C CYS A 105 1.58 13.28 -0.57
N ASP A 106 2.53 13.02 0.34
CA ASP A 106 3.97 12.98 0.04
C ASP A 106 4.44 11.60 -0.47
N GLY A 107 3.70 10.55 -0.09
CA GLY A 107 3.97 9.18 -0.50
C GLY A 107 2.72 8.31 -0.51
N LEU A 108 2.85 7.11 -1.08
CA LEU A 108 1.79 6.11 -1.15
C LEU A 108 2.21 4.84 -0.41
N GLU A 109 1.26 4.25 0.32
CA GLU A 109 1.33 2.85 0.76
C GLU A 109 0.28 2.08 -0.05
N VAL A 110 0.72 1.09 -0.84
CA VAL A 110 -0.18 0.23 -1.61
C VAL A 110 -0.11 -1.18 -1.06
N ASP A 111 -1.18 -1.61 -0.39
CA ASP A 111 -1.17 -2.86 0.39
C ASP A 111 -1.69 -4.08 -0.39
N ASN A 112 -1.52 -5.25 0.23
CA ASN A 112 -1.98 -6.58 -0.19
C ASN A 112 -1.34 -7.06 -1.51
N LEU A 113 -0.07 -6.70 -1.74
CA LEU A 113 0.66 -7.10 -2.94
C LEU A 113 1.12 -8.57 -2.91
N ASP A 114 1.07 -9.24 -1.77
CA ASP A 114 1.48 -10.63 -1.57
C ASP A 114 0.37 -11.67 -1.80
N GLY A 115 -0.76 -11.26 -2.40
CA GLY A 115 -1.93 -12.11 -2.62
C GLY A 115 -1.64 -13.48 -3.27
N PHE A 116 -0.62 -13.60 -4.13
CA PHE A 116 -0.26 -14.90 -4.73
C PHE A 116 0.17 -15.97 -3.70
N GLN A 117 0.57 -15.56 -2.49
CA GLN A 117 0.94 -16.46 -1.39
C GLN A 117 -0.27 -16.94 -0.61
N GLN A 118 -1.41 -16.27 -0.72
CA GLN A 118 -2.61 -16.50 0.09
C GLN A 118 -3.40 -17.71 -0.41
N SER A 119 -3.92 -18.52 0.52
CA SER A 119 -4.67 -19.76 0.22
C SER A 119 -5.88 -19.51 -0.68
N GLU A 120 -6.56 -18.39 -0.44
CA GLU A 120 -7.75 -17.95 -1.12
C GLU A 120 -7.47 -17.68 -2.60
N VAL A 121 -6.33 -17.06 -2.90
CA VAL A 121 -5.88 -16.79 -4.27
C VAL A 121 -5.35 -18.07 -4.93
N LYS A 122 -4.63 -18.91 -4.19
CA LYS A 122 -4.17 -20.24 -4.63
C LYS A 122 -5.33 -21.18 -5.01
N SER A 123 -6.52 -20.96 -4.45
CA SER A 123 -7.72 -21.74 -4.75
C SER A 123 -8.41 -21.36 -6.07
N TRP A 124 -8.00 -20.28 -6.73
CA TRP A 124 -8.58 -19.87 -8.01
C TRP A 124 -8.32 -20.92 -9.09
N SER A 125 -9.22 -21.01 -10.07
CA SER A 125 -9.00 -21.84 -11.26
C SER A 125 -7.74 -21.45 -12.05
N SER A 126 -7.32 -20.18 -11.96
CA SER A 126 -6.04 -19.67 -12.46
C SER A 126 -5.44 -18.71 -11.42
N PRO A 127 -4.67 -19.23 -10.45
CA PRO A 127 -4.06 -18.45 -9.39
C PRO A 127 -3.08 -17.40 -9.90
N LEU A 128 -2.88 -16.33 -9.12
CA LEU A 128 -1.79 -15.39 -9.36
C LEU A 128 -0.45 -16.08 -9.21
N THR A 129 0.53 -15.65 -10.01
CA THR A 129 1.91 -16.09 -9.91
C THR A 129 2.78 -15.00 -9.29
N ARG A 130 3.96 -15.39 -8.80
CA ARG A 130 4.99 -14.43 -8.36
C ARG A 130 5.32 -13.41 -9.44
N THR A 131 5.40 -13.84 -10.70
CA THR A 131 5.70 -12.98 -11.85
C THR A 131 4.60 -11.94 -12.07
N ASP A 132 3.33 -12.32 -11.93
CA ASP A 132 2.19 -11.39 -12.04
C ASP A 132 2.33 -10.27 -11.00
N THR A 133 2.62 -10.66 -9.76
CA THR A 133 2.80 -9.72 -8.65
C THR A 133 4.00 -8.79 -8.84
N VAL A 134 5.17 -9.31 -9.23
CA VAL A 134 6.36 -8.48 -9.48
C VAL A 134 6.12 -7.48 -10.60
N ASN A 135 5.49 -7.90 -11.70
CA ASN A 135 5.17 -7.00 -12.81
C ASN A 135 4.17 -5.91 -12.39
N PHE A 136 3.19 -6.27 -11.57
CA PHE A 136 2.23 -5.32 -11.01
C PHE A 136 2.92 -4.31 -10.06
N ALA A 137 3.81 -4.76 -9.18
CA ALA A 137 4.58 -3.89 -8.29
C ALA A 137 5.48 -2.91 -9.05
N LYS A 138 6.18 -3.36 -10.11
CA LYS A 138 6.96 -2.48 -11.00
C LYS A 138 6.08 -1.44 -11.69
N TRP A 139 4.86 -1.83 -12.11
CA TRP A 139 3.90 -0.90 -12.69
C TRP A 139 3.44 0.16 -11.67
N LEU A 140 3.17 -0.23 -10.42
CA LEU A 140 2.81 0.70 -9.34
C LEU A 140 3.93 1.74 -9.12
N GLY A 141 5.17 1.26 -8.98
CA GLY A 141 6.36 2.11 -8.81
C GLY A 141 6.51 3.15 -9.92
N ASN A 142 6.55 2.68 -11.17
CA ASN A 142 6.64 3.57 -12.34
C ASN A 142 5.48 4.57 -12.41
N THR A 143 4.25 4.13 -12.12
CA THR A 143 3.07 5.00 -12.19
C THR A 143 3.09 6.08 -11.10
N ALA A 144 3.55 5.76 -9.89
CA ALA A 144 3.74 6.74 -8.83
C ALA A 144 4.78 7.80 -9.22
N HIS A 145 5.92 7.36 -9.77
CA HIS A 145 6.97 8.27 -10.23
C HIS A 145 6.55 9.14 -11.42
N GLU A 146 5.78 8.60 -12.37
CA GLU A 146 5.14 9.38 -13.45
C GLU A 146 4.23 10.48 -12.91
N LEU A 147 3.55 10.23 -11.78
CA LEU A 147 2.67 11.19 -11.12
C LEU A 147 3.42 12.12 -10.15
N GLY A 148 4.73 11.95 -9.98
CA GLY A 148 5.58 12.78 -9.12
C GLY A 148 5.39 12.54 -7.63
N ILE A 149 4.94 11.34 -7.22
CA ILE A 149 4.74 10.96 -5.80
C ILE A 149 5.61 9.76 -5.42
N SER A 150 6.09 9.75 -4.17
CA SER A 150 6.88 8.63 -3.63
C SER A 150 5.99 7.40 -3.39
N ILE A 151 6.56 6.20 -3.35
CA ILE A 151 5.81 4.97 -3.04
C ILE A 151 6.60 3.99 -2.17
N GLY A 152 5.90 3.38 -1.22
CA GLY A 152 6.42 2.38 -0.29
C GLY A 152 6.07 0.96 -0.68
N LEU A 153 7.03 0.04 -0.53
CA LEU A 153 6.77 -1.40 -0.60
C LEU A 153 6.25 -1.89 0.76
N LYS A 154 4.95 -2.23 0.83
CA LYS A 154 4.33 -2.83 2.02
C LYS A 154 4.52 -4.34 2.02
N ASN A 155 5.11 -4.87 3.09
CA ASN A 155 5.39 -6.29 3.29
C ASN A 155 6.08 -6.92 2.05
N ALA A 156 5.52 -8.03 1.54
CA ALA A 156 5.92 -8.67 0.28
C ALA A 156 7.44 -8.90 0.09
N LEU A 157 8.08 -9.43 1.14
CA LEU A 157 9.54 -9.55 1.23
C LEU A 157 10.14 -10.40 0.10
N PHE A 158 9.36 -11.35 -0.45
CA PHE A 158 9.76 -12.25 -1.53
C PHE A 158 10.19 -11.52 -2.82
N MET A 159 9.80 -10.25 -3.02
CA MET A 159 10.11 -9.48 -4.23
C MET A 159 11.09 -8.32 -4.03
N ILE A 160 11.61 -8.09 -2.82
CA ILE A 160 12.47 -6.93 -2.52
C ILE A 160 13.61 -6.79 -3.54
N ASP A 161 14.39 -7.85 -3.78
CA ASP A 161 15.55 -7.80 -4.69
C ASP A 161 15.19 -7.49 -6.17
N GLU A 162 13.91 -7.61 -6.54
CA GLU A 162 13.44 -7.38 -7.91
C GLU A 162 12.76 -6.03 -8.12
N VAL A 163 12.33 -5.39 -7.03
CA VAL A 163 11.51 -4.17 -7.08
C VAL A 163 12.07 -3.02 -6.26
N ASP A 164 13.11 -3.22 -5.44
CA ASP A 164 13.72 -2.18 -4.61
C ASP A 164 14.00 -0.88 -5.36
N SER A 165 14.49 -0.94 -6.60
CA SER A 165 14.77 0.23 -7.44
C SER A 165 13.53 1.02 -7.87
N TYR A 166 12.33 0.45 -7.75
CA TYR A 166 11.04 1.04 -8.13
C TYR A 166 10.28 1.68 -6.96
N PHE A 167 10.77 1.49 -5.73
CA PHE A 167 10.15 2.02 -4.51
C PHE A 167 11.12 2.92 -3.73
N ASP A 168 10.59 3.91 -3.04
CA ASP A 168 11.35 4.97 -2.36
C ASP A 168 11.59 4.66 -0.88
N PHE A 169 10.76 3.79 -0.31
CA PHE A 169 10.85 3.29 1.06
C PHE A 169 10.15 1.93 1.17
N ALA A 170 10.24 1.30 2.34
CA ALA A 170 9.48 0.09 2.66
C ALA A 170 8.68 0.28 3.94
N ILE A 171 7.56 -0.42 4.05
CA ILE A 171 6.76 -0.55 5.27
C ILE A 171 6.64 -2.04 5.57
N ASN A 172 6.86 -2.43 6.83
CA ASN A 172 6.75 -3.81 7.26
C ASN A 172 5.97 -3.93 8.57
N GLU A 173 5.13 -4.96 8.62
CA GLU A 173 4.52 -5.46 9.83
C GLU A 173 5.29 -6.67 10.37
N SER A 174 5.69 -6.58 11.62
CA SER A 174 6.11 -7.70 12.46
C SER A 174 7.41 -8.45 12.08
N CYS A 175 8.29 -7.89 11.23
CA CYS A 175 9.59 -8.54 10.92
C CYS A 175 10.52 -8.71 12.12
N ALA A 176 10.28 -7.97 13.20
CA ALA A 176 11.08 -8.00 14.43
C ALA A 176 10.57 -9.03 15.45
N THR A 177 9.47 -9.73 15.15
CA THR A 177 8.91 -10.74 16.05
C THR A 177 9.83 -11.97 16.13
N LEU A 178 9.85 -12.63 17.29
CA LEU A 178 10.73 -13.79 17.53
C LEU A 178 10.38 -15.00 16.64
N GLU A 179 9.12 -15.10 16.20
CA GLU A 179 8.65 -16.19 15.35
C GLU A 179 9.05 -15.99 13.87
N HIS A 180 9.21 -14.73 13.42
CA HIS A 180 9.51 -14.39 12.03
C HIS A 180 10.60 -13.30 11.92
N PRO A 181 11.87 -13.60 12.30
CA PRO A 181 12.95 -12.63 12.23
C PRO A 181 13.40 -12.37 10.77
N GLU A 182 12.69 -11.47 10.10
CA GLU A 182 12.83 -11.23 8.66
C GLU A 182 13.33 -9.83 8.31
N CYS A 183 13.58 -8.96 9.30
CA CYS A 183 14.00 -7.58 9.05
C CYS A 183 15.29 -7.47 8.21
N HIS A 184 16.14 -8.50 8.26
CA HIS A 184 17.38 -8.55 7.48
C HIS A 184 17.16 -8.55 5.97
N LEU A 185 15.96 -8.92 5.49
CA LEU A 185 15.60 -8.92 4.06
C LEU A 185 15.45 -7.50 3.50
N TYR A 186 15.28 -6.47 4.34
CA TYR A 186 15.20 -5.07 3.90
C TYR A 186 16.57 -4.39 3.70
N LYS A 187 17.69 -5.12 3.80
CA LYS A 187 19.03 -4.60 3.50
C LYS A 187 19.15 -3.91 2.12
N PRO A 188 18.50 -4.38 1.03
CA PRO A 188 18.56 -3.68 -0.26
C PRO A 188 18.05 -2.23 -0.19
N PHE A 189 16.96 -1.97 0.55
CA PHE A 189 16.48 -0.61 0.79
C PHE A 189 17.48 0.20 1.62
N LEU A 190 17.95 -0.34 2.74
CA LEU A 190 18.87 0.36 3.65
C LEU A 190 20.21 0.70 2.98
N ASN A 191 20.75 -0.19 2.16
CA ASN A 191 22.00 0.02 1.43
C ASN A 191 21.90 1.15 0.38
N GLN A 192 20.68 1.46 -0.07
CA GLN A 192 20.40 2.60 -0.95
C GLN A 192 20.06 3.89 -0.18
N GLY A 193 20.12 3.86 1.15
CA GLY A 193 19.73 4.99 1.99
C GLY A 193 18.22 5.21 2.08
N LYS A 194 17.41 4.21 1.68
CA LYS A 194 15.94 4.27 1.73
C LYS A 194 15.45 3.91 3.13
N ALA A 195 14.37 4.55 3.55
CA ALA A 195 13.75 4.27 4.84
C ALA A 195 13.03 2.92 4.85
N VAL A 196 13.03 2.25 6.00
CA VAL A 196 12.23 1.06 6.28
C VAL A 196 11.43 1.37 7.55
N PHE A 197 10.12 1.53 7.39
CA PHE A 197 9.18 1.80 8.46
C PHE A 197 8.67 0.47 9.01
N GLY A 198 8.96 0.17 10.28
CA GLY A 198 8.51 -1.05 10.94
C GLY A 198 7.40 -0.77 11.95
N VAL A 199 6.37 -1.61 11.95
CA VAL A 199 5.35 -1.72 13.01
C VAL A 199 5.38 -3.15 13.56
N SER A 200 5.04 -3.34 14.83
CA SER A 200 4.91 -4.66 15.45
C SER A 200 3.72 -4.63 16.40
N TYR A 201 2.95 -5.73 16.41
CA TYR A 201 1.75 -5.90 17.22
C TYR A 201 1.99 -6.88 18.38
#